data_AF-A0A6L5FRM0-F1
#
_entry.id   AF-A0A6L5FRM0-F1
#
_cell.length_a   1.000
_cell.length_b   1.000
_cell.length_c   1.000
_cell.angle_alpha   90.00
_cell.angle_beta   90.00
_cell.angle_gamma   90.00
#
_symmetry.space_group_name_H-M   'P 1'
#
loop_
_entity.id
_entity.type
_entity.pdbx_description
1 polymer ?
#
loop_
_entity_poly.entity_id
_entity_poly.type
_entity_poly.pdbx_seq_one_letter_code
_entity_poly.pdbx_strand_id
1 'polypeptide(L)'
;MGDTTPMGAATRKRFPRPGKKLAIVLAVIAGLAVLGLGSISYATYDYSKAHEGRILPGAEIAGVDVSGMTKEEAIAAVREVMTVQMGETVTVTWKDKVWEGTRADLGARLNVKDAVRAALAASEETSFMKKARMRVFGDELDFSRPVAIRYPMRGLRGFVAGIASDFEIEARDASIDYSSDWVEFTKARQGREIQIQKTARALEEALSAGSSEAELSVAAIKPEVTDDAYKQVLLVHIGDNMLYLYEKGKITHEWPVATGTADFMTPTGEFVVELLRYMPTWVNPHPDSGWGLSMPESIPPGPNNPLGLRAINWSAPNIRFHGTPSEYSIGYNASHGCVRMFNEDVIELYDLIDVGVPIISVVHGDLRPMGSSSSTPEPSAENSAE
;
A
#
# COMPACT_ATOMS: atom_id res chain seq x y z
N MET A 1 69.74 -44.38 81.53
CA MET A 1 69.30 -45.74 81.17
C MET A 1 68.60 -45.66 79.83
N GLY A 2 68.78 -46.66 78.98
CA GLY A 2 68.55 -46.65 77.51
C GLY A 2 67.17 -46.16 77.07
N ASP A 3 66.93 -45.85 75.80
CA ASP A 3 67.41 -46.55 74.62
C ASP A 3 67.27 -45.66 73.36
N THR A 4 68.15 -45.83 72.39
CA THR A 4 68.12 -45.15 71.09
C THR A 4 67.80 -46.17 70.01
N THR A 5 66.81 -45.90 69.15
CA THR A 5 66.71 -46.59 67.85
C THR A 5 66.09 -45.67 66.78
N PRO A 6 66.78 -45.44 65.65
CA PRO A 6 66.17 -44.94 64.42
C PRO A 6 66.17 -46.00 63.30
N MET A 7 65.12 -46.02 62.47
CA MET A 7 65.04 -46.75 61.19
C MET A 7 64.01 -46.00 60.31
N GLY A 8 64.20 -45.80 58.99
CA GLY A 8 65.21 -46.27 58.06
C GLY A 8 65.15 -45.50 56.73
N ALA A 9 66.24 -45.55 55.98
CA ALA A 9 66.40 -44.88 54.68
C ALA A 9 65.98 -45.78 53.51
N ALA A 10 65.32 -45.20 52.52
CA ALA A 10 64.77 -45.85 51.34
C ALA A 10 65.85 -46.38 50.38
N THR A 11 65.70 -47.64 49.94
CA THR A 11 66.51 -48.30 48.91
C THR A 11 66.20 -47.77 47.49
N ARG A 12 67.19 -47.16 46.82
CA ARG A 12 67.13 -46.87 45.38
C ARG A 12 67.39 -48.14 44.55
N LYS A 13 66.39 -48.61 43.79
CA LYS A 13 66.57 -49.67 42.78
C LYS A 13 67.48 -49.16 41.64
N ARG A 14 68.55 -49.90 41.35
CA ARG A 14 69.49 -49.65 40.24
C ARG A 14 68.94 -50.30 38.96
N PHE A 15 68.66 -49.50 37.93
CA PHE A 15 68.32 -50.02 36.60
C PHE A 15 69.58 -50.59 35.90
N PRO A 16 69.49 -51.72 35.18
CA PRO A 16 70.61 -52.31 34.46
C PRO A 16 71.05 -51.41 33.29
N ARG A 17 72.37 -51.31 33.07
CA ARG A 17 72.97 -50.54 31.95
C ARG A 17 72.76 -51.31 30.64
N PRO A 18 72.30 -50.65 29.55
CA PRO A 18 72.13 -51.31 28.26
C PRO A 18 73.48 -51.77 27.70
N GLY A 19 73.52 -52.96 27.08
CA GLY A 19 74.74 -53.48 26.42
C GLY A 19 75.19 -52.58 25.27
N LYS A 20 76.50 -52.51 24.99
CA LYS A 20 77.12 -51.58 24.01
C LYS A 20 76.41 -51.55 22.63
N LYS A 21 75.90 -52.69 22.14
CA LYS A 21 75.16 -52.77 20.87
C LYS A 21 73.82 -52.04 20.92
N LEU A 22 73.08 -52.14 22.02
CA LEU A 22 71.79 -51.45 22.20
C LEU A 22 71.99 -49.94 22.33
N ALA A 23 73.07 -49.50 23.00
CA ALA A 23 73.42 -48.08 23.09
C ALA A 23 73.76 -47.46 21.72
N ILE A 24 74.48 -48.19 20.85
CA ILE A 24 74.78 -47.75 19.48
C ILE A 24 73.51 -47.68 18.64
N VAL A 25 72.63 -48.69 18.71
CA VAL A 25 71.35 -48.68 17.99
C VAL A 25 70.47 -47.52 18.45
N LEU A 26 70.36 -47.29 19.77
CA LEU A 26 69.62 -46.15 20.31
C LEU A 26 70.25 -44.80 19.89
N ALA A 27 71.58 -44.69 19.82
CA ALA A 27 72.26 -43.48 19.35
C ALA A 27 72.04 -43.23 17.85
N VAL A 28 72.04 -44.27 17.02
CA VAL A 28 71.73 -44.16 15.58
C VAL A 28 70.26 -43.79 15.38
N ILE A 29 69.33 -44.42 16.11
CA ILE A 29 67.90 -44.06 16.09
C ILE A 29 67.70 -42.62 16.56
N ALA A 30 68.37 -42.19 17.62
CA ALA A 30 68.31 -40.81 18.10
C ALA A 30 68.90 -39.83 17.08
N GLY A 31 70.02 -40.16 16.44
CA GLY A 31 70.62 -39.35 15.37
C GLY A 31 69.72 -39.24 14.13
N LEU A 32 69.11 -40.35 13.71
CA LEU A 32 68.11 -40.37 12.63
C LEU A 32 66.83 -39.62 13.01
N ALA A 33 66.41 -39.69 14.27
CA ALA A 33 65.27 -38.92 14.78
C ALA A 33 65.56 -37.41 14.81
N VAL A 34 66.77 -36.99 15.19
CA VAL A 34 67.19 -35.58 15.15
C VAL A 34 67.32 -35.09 13.71
N LEU A 35 67.91 -35.87 12.80
CA LEU A 35 67.97 -35.55 11.37
C LEU A 35 66.57 -35.51 10.75
N GLY A 36 65.68 -36.42 11.12
CA GLY A 36 64.28 -36.46 10.70
C GLY A 36 63.48 -35.26 11.21
N LEU A 37 63.60 -34.92 12.50
CA LEU A 37 62.97 -33.74 13.08
C LEU A 37 63.52 -32.43 12.49
N GLY A 38 64.83 -32.34 12.25
CA GLY A 38 65.47 -31.19 11.62
C GLY A 38 65.03 -31.00 10.17
N SER A 39 64.94 -32.08 9.40
CA SER A 39 64.47 -32.04 8.00
C SER A 39 62.97 -31.74 7.90
N ILE A 40 62.12 -32.32 8.75
CA ILE A 40 60.69 -31.95 8.85
C ILE A 40 60.55 -30.48 9.27
N SER A 41 61.36 -30.00 10.22
CA SER A 41 61.31 -28.62 10.68
C SER A 41 61.73 -27.64 9.59
N TYR A 42 62.81 -27.94 8.86
CA TYR A 42 63.26 -27.13 7.73
C TYR A 42 62.25 -27.14 6.58
N ALA A 43 61.71 -28.31 6.21
CA ALA A 43 60.69 -28.42 5.17
C ALA A 43 59.39 -27.70 5.56
N THR A 44 59.01 -27.71 6.85
CA THR A 44 57.84 -26.97 7.35
C THR A 44 58.10 -25.46 7.37
N TYR A 45 59.31 -25.03 7.72
CA TYR A 45 59.71 -23.63 7.64
C TYR A 45 59.70 -23.12 6.19
N ASP A 46 60.30 -23.87 5.26
CA ASP A 46 60.29 -23.56 3.84
C ASP A 46 58.87 -23.55 3.27
N TYR A 47 58.04 -24.52 3.65
CA TYR A 47 56.62 -24.55 3.30
C TYR A 47 55.85 -23.34 3.83
N SER A 48 56.09 -22.94 5.09
CA SER A 48 55.50 -21.74 5.69
C SER A 48 55.98 -20.46 5.00
N LYS A 49 57.22 -20.42 4.54
CA LYS A 49 57.80 -19.28 3.81
C LYS A 49 57.27 -19.21 2.37
N ALA A 50 57.09 -20.35 1.71
CA ALA A 50 56.51 -20.44 0.37
C ALA A 50 55.03 -20.01 0.33
N HIS A 51 54.33 -20.08 1.47
CA HIS A 51 52.94 -19.65 1.63
C HIS A 51 52.81 -18.35 2.45
N GLU A 52 53.90 -17.61 2.63
CA GLU A 52 53.85 -16.30 3.29
C GLU A 52 53.01 -15.33 2.45
N GLY A 53 51.95 -14.78 3.04
CA GLY A 53 50.98 -13.92 2.33
C GLY A 53 50.04 -14.64 1.36
N ARG A 54 49.96 -15.98 1.42
CA ARG A 54 49.08 -16.81 0.58
C ARG A 54 48.16 -17.67 1.43
N ILE A 55 47.02 -18.05 0.86
CA ILE A 55 46.06 -18.94 1.52
C ILE A 55 46.57 -20.39 1.45
N LEU A 56 46.51 -21.13 2.55
CA LEU A 56 46.94 -22.53 2.60
C LEU A 56 46.01 -23.45 1.80
N PRO A 57 46.51 -24.59 1.29
CA PRO A 57 45.69 -25.59 0.57
C PRO A 57 44.48 -26.09 1.35
N GLY A 58 43.37 -26.35 0.63
CA GLY A 58 42.11 -26.80 1.20
C GLY A 58 41.23 -25.66 1.71
N ALA A 59 41.35 -24.49 1.09
CA ALA A 59 40.55 -23.31 1.39
C ALA A 59 39.62 -22.98 0.23
N GLU A 60 38.32 -22.92 0.52
CA GLU A 60 37.26 -22.66 -0.44
C GLU A 60 36.39 -21.47 0.02
N ILE A 61 36.06 -20.56 -0.89
CA ILE A 61 35.15 -19.44 -0.64
C ILE A 61 34.06 -19.45 -1.70
N ALA A 62 32.81 -19.63 -1.28
CA ALA A 62 31.64 -19.68 -2.17
C ALA A 62 31.81 -20.62 -3.38
N GLY A 63 32.34 -21.83 -3.19
CA GLY A 63 32.56 -22.78 -4.29
C GLY A 63 33.89 -22.59 -5.04
N VAL A 64 34.65 -21.53 -4.73
CA VAL A 64 35.92 -21.21 -5.40
C VAL A 64 37.09 -21.69 -4.57
N ASP A 65 37.91 -22.59 -5.12
CA ASP A 65 39.20 -22.96 -4.54
C ASP A 65 40.15 -21.75 -4.58
N VAL A 66 40.54 -21.27 -3.40
CA VAL A 66 41.44 -20.11 -3.23
C VAL A 66 42.82 -20.54 -2.72
N SER A 67 43.12 -21.84 -2.75
CA SER A 67 44.40 -22.41 -2.32
C SER A 67 45.58 -21.79 -3.06
N GLY A 68 46.61 -21.38 -2.32
CA GLY A 68 47.84 -20.80 -2.88
C GLY A 68 47.69 -19.38 -3.43
N MET A 69 46.47 -18.82 -3.47
CA MET A 69 46.23 -17.47 -3.95
C MET A 69 46.68 -16.42 -2.94
N THR A 70 47.16 -15.29 -3.45
CA THR A 70 47.26 -14.04 -2.70
C THR A 70 45.87 -13.46 -2.42
N LYS A 71 45.81 -12.47 -1.51
CA LYS A 71 44.58 -11.75 -1.20
C LYS A 71 43.90 -11.17 -2.45
N GLU A 72 44.68 -10.53 -3.32
CA GLU A 72 44.18 -9.85 -4.51
C GLU A 72 43.65 -10.86 -5.55
N GLU A 73 44.36 -11.97 -5.75
CA GLU A 73 43.95 -13.08 -6.64
C GLU A 73 42.67 -13.74 -6.13
N ALA A 74 42.59 -14.06 -4.83
CA ALA A 74 41.41 -14.66 -4.23
C ALA A 74 40.18 -13.74 -4.32
N ILE A 75 40.35 -12.42 -4.11
CA ILE A 75 39.26 -11.45 -4.30
C ILE A 75 38.78 -11.43 -5.75
N ALA A 76 39.69 -11.47 -6.72
CA ALA A 76 39.33 -11.46 -8.13
C ALA A 76 38.58 -12.73 -8.53
N ALA A 77 39.10 -13.91 -8.18
CA ALA A 77 38.51 -15.20 -8.50
C ALA A 77 37.11 -15.37 -7.90
N VAL A 78 36.94 -15.03 -6.61
CA VAL A 78 35.63 -15.12 -5.94
C VAL A 78 34.64 -14.12 -6.56
N ARG A 79 35.07 -12.90 -6.90
CA ARG A 79 34.17 -11.92 -7.52
C ARG A 79 33.61 -12.39 -8.86
N GLU A 80 34.42 -13.03 -9.68
CA GLU A 80 34.02 -13.52 -11.00
C GLU A 80 32.84 -14.49 -10.89
N VAL A 81 32.94 -15.51 -10.03
CA VAL A 81 31.86 -16.48 -9.81
C VAL A 81 30.61 -15.82 -9.21
N MET A 82 30.81 -14.89 -8.27
CA MET A 82 29.69 -14.19 -7.64
C MET A 82 28.95 -13.25 -8.60
N THR A 83 29.52 -12.84 -9.75
CA THR A 83 28.80 -12.02 -10.74
C THR A 83 27.57 -12.73 -11.31
N VAL A 84 27.65 -14.05 -11.51
CA VAL A 84 26.52 -14.86 -11.99
C VAL A 84 25.39 -14.85 -10.96
N GLN A 85 25.72 -15.03 -9.67
CA GLN A 85 24.74 -14.97 -8.59
C GLN A 85 24.09 -13.58 -8.44
N MET A 86 24.81 -12.50 -8.76
CA MET A 86 24.21 -11.15 -8.75
C MET A 86 23.18 -10.93 -9.86
N GLY A 87 23.27 -11.70 -10.95
CA GLY A 87 22.32 -11.69 -12.06
C GLY A 87 21.11 -12.61 -11.87
N GLU A 88 21.03 -13.35 -10.77
CA GLU A 88 19.85 -14.16 -10.45
C GLU A 88 18.61 -13.28 -10.30
N THR A 89 17.52 -13.75 -10.91
CA THR A 89 16.23 -13.08 -10.89
C THR A 89 15.62 -13.11 -9.49
N VAL A 90 15.11 -11.97 -9.08
CA VAL A 90 14.28 -11.75 -7.92
C VAL A 90 12.90 -11.33 -8.42
N THR A 91 11.88 -12.05 -8.00
CA THR A 91 10.50 -11.80 -8.42
C THR A 91 9.70 -11.19 -7.28
N VAL A 92 8.94 -10.15 -7.61
CA VAL A 92 7.94 -9.57 -6.73
C VAL A 92 6.57 -9.78 -7.34
N THR A 93 5.60 -10.26 -6.57
CA THR A 93 4.29 -10.68 -7.09
C THR A 93 3.13 -9.97 -6.41
N TRP A 94 2.01 -9.83 -7.14
CA TRP A 94 0.72 -9.44 -6.59
C TRP A 94 -0.41 -9.98 -7.46
N LYS A 95 -1.19 -10.93 -6.93
CA LYS A 95 -2.17 -11.67 -7.72
C LYS A 95 -1.51 -12.24 -8.99
N ASP A 96 -2.00 -11.86 -10.17
CA ASP A 96 -1.50 -12.33 -11.47
C ASP A 96 -0.34 -11.47 -12.03
N LYS A 97 0.06 -10.40 -11.33
CA LYS A 97 1.15 -9.52 -11.77
C LYS A 97 2.48 -9.98 -11.18
N VAL A 98 3.51 -9.96 -12.01
CA VAL A 98 4.88 -10.32 -11.67
C VAL A 98 5.81 -9.21 -12.15
N TRP A 99 6.72 -8.81 -11.27
CA TRP A 99 7.82 -7.90 -11.57
C TRP A 99 9.13 -8.61 -11.29
N GLU A 100 10.07 -8.45 -12.20
CA GLU A 100 11.39 -9.07 -12.12
C GLU A 100 12.46 -8.00 -11.96
N GLY A 101 13.46 -8.30 -11.16
CA GLY A 101 14.71 -7.56 -11.07
C GLY A 101 15.84 -8.52 -10.75
N THR A 102 17.08 -8.05 -10.76
CA THR A 102 18.23 -8.85 -10.34
C THR A 102 18.66 -8.48 -8.93
N ARG A 103 19.45 -9.35 -8.27
CA ARG A 103 20.06 -8.97 -6.97
C ARG A 103 20.89 -7.68 -7.11
N ALA A 104 21.52 -7.45 -8.26
CA ALA A 104 22.23 -6.21 -8.55
C ALA A 104 21.31 -4.98 -8.58
N ASP A 105 20.13 -5.07 -9.19
CA ASP A 105 19.15 -3.97 -9.25
C ASP A 105 18.63 -3.56 -7.87
N LEU A 106 18.56 -4.51 -6.94
CA LEU A 106 18.23 -4.29 -5.52
C LEU A 106 19.36 -3.61 -4.74
N GLY A 107 20.52 -3.37 -5.37
CA GLY A 107 21.69 -2.80 -4.75
C GLY A 107 22.45 -3.78 -3.84
N ALA A 108 22.34 -5.09 -4.10
CA ALA A 108 23.06 -6.11 -3.33
C ALA A 108 24.57 -5.87 -3.31
N ARG A 109 25.20 -6.16 -2.17
CA ARG A 109 26.64 -5.98 -1.97
C ARG A 109 27.27 -7.26 -1.46
N LEU A 110 28.37 -7.64 -2.10
CA LEU A 110 29.17 -8.80 -1.73
C LEU A 110 30.22 -8.44 -0.70
N ASN A 111 30.31 -9.21 0.39
CA ASN A 111 31.38 -9.05 1.37
C ASN A 111 32.58 -9.99 1.11
N VAL A 112 33.13 -9.94 -0.10
CA VAL A 112 34.25 -10.81 -0.53
C VAL A 112 35.51 -10.55 0.31
N LYS A 113 35.79 -9.28 0.63
CA LYS A 113 37.01 -8.90 1.36
C LYS A 113 37.08 -9.52 2.74
N ASP A 114 35.96 -9.63 3.44
CA ASP A 114 35.93 -10.23 4.78
C ASP A 114 36.04 -11.75 4.73
N ALA A 115 35.46 -12.40 3.71
CA ALA A 115 35.62 -13.84 3.49
C ALA A 115 37.09 -14.21 3.20
N VAL A 116 37.75 -13.47 2.31
CA VAL A 116 39.17 -13.67 1.97
C VAL A 116 40.07 -13.35 3.17
N ARG A 117 39.78 -12.30 3.94
CA ARG A 117 40.52 -12.00 5.18
C ARG A 117 40.41 -13.15 6.18
N ALA A 118 39.24 -13.77 6.31
CA ALA A 118 39.04 -14.92 7.19
C ALA A 118 39.85 -16.15 6.74
N ALA A 119 39.94 -16.42 5.44
CA ALA A 119 40.75 -17.50 4.89
C ALA A 119 42.27 -17.29 5.13
N LEU A 120 42.75 -16.05 4.96
CA LEU A 120 44.13 -15.67 5.26
C LEU A 120 44.43 -15.78 6.75
N ALA A 121 43.56 -15.25 7.61
CA ALA A 121 43.72 -15.36 9.05
C ALA A 121 43.77 -16.83 9.51
N ALA A 122 42.87 -17.69 9.00
CA ALA A 122 42.90 -19.12 9.27
C ALA A 122 44.23 -19.77 8.82
N SER A 123 44.78 -19.33 7.69
CA SER A 123 46.07 -19.80 7.17
C SER A 123 47.26 -19.37 8.04
N GLU A 124 47.24 -18.13 8.52
CA GLU A 124 48.27 -17.55 9.39
C GLU A 124 48.26 -18.20 10.78
N GLU A 125 47.08 -18.33 11.39
CA GLU A 125 46.85 -18.90 12.72
C GLU A 125 47.04 -20.42 12.78
N THR A 126 47.16 -21.09 11.63
CA THR A 126 47.40 -22.54 11.58
C THR A 126 48.71 -22.89 12.27
N SER A 127 48.62 -23.78 13.27
CA SER A 127 49.77 -24.21 14.08
C SER A 127 50.88 -24.84 13.23
N PHE A 128 52.14 -24.68 13.68
CA PHE A 128 53.30 -25.30 13.04
C PHE A 128 53.15 -26.82 12.85
N MET A 129 52.56 -27.51 13.84
CA MET A 129 52.33 -28.95 13.78
C MET A 129 51.31 -29.32 12.69
N LYS A 130 50.24 -28.52 12.52
CA LYS A 130 49.28 -28.72 11.42
C LYS A 130 49.95 -28.44 10.08
N LYS A 131 50.70 -27.34 9.93
CA LYS A 131 51.48 -27.04 8.70
C LYS A 131 52.46 -28.17 8.33
N ALA A 132 53.14 -28.77 9.31
CA ALA A 132 54.01 -29.92 9.09
C ALA A 132 53.24 -31.13 8.56
N ARG A 133 52.06 -31.43 9.13
CA ARG A 133 51.20 -32.52 8.66
C ARG A 133 50.65 -32.27 7.27
N MET A 134 50.20 -31.05 6.97
CA MET A 134 49.75 -30.66 5.63
C MET A 134 50.85 -30.92 4.59
N ARG A 135 52.11 -30.58 4.92
CA ARG A 135 53.24 -30.82 4.02
C ARG A 135 53.61 -32.30 3.84
N VAL A 136 53.59 -33.08 4.91
CA VAL A 136 54.12 -34.46 4.94
C VAL A 136 53.05 -35.49 4.56
N PHE A 137 51.81 -35.28 4.99
CA PHE A 137 50.71 -36.23 4.84
C PHE A 137 49.61 -35.73 3.90
N GLY A 138 49.68 -34.48 3.43
CA GLY A 138 48.67 -33.90 2.54
C GLY A 138 47.40 -33.47 3.27
N ASP A 139 47.44 -33.28 4.60
CA ASP A 139 46.31 -32.70 5.34
C ASP A 139 45.94 -31.31 4.75
N GLU A 140 44.66 -30.94 4.87
CA GLU A 140 44.13 -29.69 4.33
C GLU A 140 43.78 -28.66 5.42
N LEU A 141 43.58 -27.40 5.01
CA LEU A 141 43.14 -26.35 5.92
C LEU A 141 41.72 -26.62 6.45
N ASP A 142 40.90 -27.28 5.63
CA ASP A 142 39.47 -27.56 5.84
C ASP A 142 38.66 -26.26 6.06
N PHE A 143 38.97 -25.21 5.29
CA PHE A 143 38.28 -23.93 5.37
C PHE A 143 37.25 -23.84 4.24
N SER A 144 35.96 -23.75 4.58
CA SER A 144 34.91 -23.44 3.63
C SER A 144 33.99 -22.37 4.20
N ARG A 145 33.71 -21.31 3.42
CA ARG A 145 32.85 -20.21 3.86
C ARG A 145 32.06 -19.58 2.70
N PRO A 146 30.74 -19.35 2.87
CA PRO A 146 29.96 -18.60 1.88
C PRO A 146 30.29 -17.10 1.91
N VAL A 147 30.06 -16.41 0.78
CA VAL A 147 30.11 -14.95 0.73
C VAL A 147 28.73 -14.40 1.10
N ALA A 148 28.65 -13.66 2.20
CA ALA A 148 27.40 -13.00 2.58
C ALA A 148 27.04 -11.90 1.58
N ILE A 149 25.81 -11.95 1.09
CA ILE A 149 25.19 -10.91 0.27
C ILE A 149 24.39 -10.00 1.21
N ARG A 150 24.64 -8.70 1.14
CA ARG A 150 23.91 -7.69 1.92
C ARG A 150 22.96 -6.93 1.02
N TYR A 151 21.71 -6.76 1.44
CA TYR A 151 20.70 -5.99 0.72
C TYR A 151 20.42 -4.68 1.45
N PRO A 152 20.95 -3.52 0.97
CA PRO A 152 20.68 -2.24 1.60
C PRO A 152 19.21 -1.85 1.42
N MET A 153 18.52 -1.48 2.50
CA MET A 153 17.13 -1.02 2.46
C MET A 153 16.88 0.12 1.46
N ARG A 154 17.88 0.95 1.16
CA ARG A 154 17.76 2.00 0.14
C ARG A 154 17.53 1.43 -1.27
N GLY A 155 18.25 0.37 -1.65
CA GLY A 155 18.12 -0.26 -2.96
C GLY A 155 16.80 -1.01 -3.08
N LEU A 156 16.45 -1.79 -2.05
CA LEU A 156 15.17 -2.50 -1.97
C LEU A 156 13.96 -1.55 -2.08
N ARG A 157 13.97 -0.43 -1.33
CA ARG A 157 12.92 0.60 -1.44
C ARG A 157 12.89 1.24 -2.83
N GLY A 158 14.05 1.46 -3.45
CA GLY A 158 14.15 2.03 -4.79
C GLY A 158 13.52 1.11 -5.85
N PHE A 159 13.81 -0.19 -5.78
CA PHE A 159 13.19 -1.19 -6.66
C PHE A 159 11.67 -1.23 -6.47
N VAL A 160 11.20 -1.33 -5.22
CA VAL A 160 9.76 -1.34 -4.92
C VAL A 160 9.07 -0.04 -5.34
N ALA A 161 9.73 1.12 -5.18
CA ALA A 161 9.19 2.40 -5.64
C ALA A 161 9.11 2.48 -7.18
N GLY A 162 10.01 1.82 -7.90
CA GLY A 162 9.91 1.67 -9.36
C GLY A 162 8.70 0.85 -9.79
N ILE A 163 8.27 -0.12 -8.98
CA ILE A 163 7.03 -0.88 -9.22
C ILE A 163 5.79 -0.01 -8.98
N ALA A 164 5.85 0.90 -8.00
CA ALA A 164 4.73 1.73 -7.59
C ALA A 164 4.19 2.64 -8.71
N SER A 165 5.07 3.23 -9.53
CA SER A 165 4.66 4.19 -10.57
C SER A 165 3.61 3.65 -11.55
N ASP A 166 3.67 2.35 -11.84
CA ASP A 166 2.81 1.70 -12.83
C ASP A 166 1.67 0.90 -12.19
N PHE A 167 1.70 0.76 -10.86
CA PHE A 167 0.76 -0.06 -10.11
C PHE A 167 -0.28 0.78 -9.36
N GLU A 168 0.13 1.91 -8.81
CA GLU A 168 -0.69 2.73 -7.94
C GLU A 168 -1.84 3.38 -8.71
N ILE A 169 -3.00 3.41 -8.07
CA ILE A 169 -4.19 4.05 -8.60
C ILE A 169 -4.69 4.97 -7.51
N GLU A 170 -4.79 6.26 -7.79
CA GLU A 170 -5.40 7.19 -6.86
C GLU A 170 -6.87 6.86 -6.65
N ALA A 171 -7.30 6.99 -5.39
CA ALA A 171 -8.71 6.95 -5.07
C ALA A 171 -9.41 8.13 -5.76
N ARG A 172 -10.62 7.90 -6.24
CA ARG A 172 -11.46 8.94 -6.83
C ARG A 172 -12.77 8.97 -6.08
N ASP A 173 -13.15 10.16 -5.66
CA ASP A 173 -14.42 10.40 -5.00
C ASP A 173 -15.59 10.18 -5.96
N ALA A 174 -16.73 9.80 -5.39
CA ALA A 174 -17.98 9.95 -6.10
C ALA A 174 -18.29 11.45 -6.27
N SER A 175 -18.91 11.81 -7.38
CA SER A 175 -19.35 13.18 -7.63
C SER A 175 -20.56 13.19 -8.54
N ILE A 176 -21.22 14.34 -8.60
CA ILE A 176 -22.27 14.64 -9.57
C ILE A 176 -21.85 15.84 -10.42
N ASP A 177 -22.29 15.86 -11.67
CA ASP A 177 -22.24 17.01 -12.57
C ASP A 177 -23.66 17.30 -13.06
N TYR A 178 -24.04 18.56 -13.14
CA TYR A 178 -25.36 19.00 -13.60
C TYR A 178 -25.27 20.09 -14.67
N SER A 179 -24.10 20.23 -15.31
CA SER A 179 -23.86 21.20 -16.39
C SER A 179 -24.72 20.98 -17.63
N SER A 180 -25.28 19.77 -17.81
CA SER A 180 -26.23 19.42 -18.87
C SER A 180 -27.69 19.64 -18.48
N ASP A 181 -27.95 20.31 -17.35
CA ASP A 181 -29.22 20.41 -16.63
C ASP A 181 -29.75 19.07 -16.06
N TRP A 182 -29.12 17.94 -16.41
CA TRP A 182 -29.41 16.61 -15.87
C TRP A 182 -28.28 16.17 -14.94
N VAL A 183 -28.59 15.31 -13.96
CA VAL A 183 -27.58 14.83 -13.01
C VAL A 183 -26.81 13.66 -13.59
N GLU A 184 -25.53 13.88 -13.84
CA GLU A 184 -24.56 12.88 -14.29
C GLU A 184 -23.69 12.41 -13.12
N PHE A 185 -23.61 11.10 -12.91
CA PHE A 185 -22.95 10.51 -11.75
C PHE A 185 -21.57 9.97 -12.10
N THR A 186 -20.55 10.43 -11.40
CA THR A 186 -19.23 9.80 -11.39
C THR A 186 -19.12 8.90 -10.18
N LYS A 187 -18.92 7.59 -10.41
CA LYS A 187 -18.74 6.62 -9.33
C LYS A 187 -17.39 6.77 -8.64
N ALA A 188 -17.41 6.58 -7.33
CA ALA A 188 -16.21 6.44 -6.52
C ALA A 188 -15.39 5.26 -7.03
N ARG A 189 -14.06 5.42 -7.00
CA ARG A 189 -13.11 4.36 -7.33
C ARG A 189 -12.15 4.19 -6.18
N GLN A 190 -12.08 2.97 -5.67
CA GLN A 190 -11.09 2.62 -4.67
C GLN A 190 -9.68 2.74 -5.26
N GLY A 191 -8.83 3.48 -4.55
CA GLY A 191 -7.41 3.58 -4.88
C GLY A 191 -6.62 2.41 -4.30
N ARG A 192 -5.35 2.31 -4.70
CA ARG A 192 -4.39 1.38 -4.15
C ARG A 192 -3.00 1.96 -4.19
N GLU A 193 -2.24 1.67 -3.14
CA GLU A 193 -0.84 2.05 -3.02
C GLU A 193 0.00 0.87 -2.57
N ILE A 194 1.28 0.86 -2.95
CA ILE A 194 2.24 -0.10 -2.44
C ILE A 194 2.77 0.43 -1.11
N GLN A 195 2.72 -0.41 -0.07
CA GLN A 195 3.37 -0.12 1.20
C GLN A 195 4.89 -0.36 1.05
N ILE A 196 5.60 0.59 0.43
CA ILE A 196 7.01 0.49 0.03
C ILE A 196 7.88 -0.05 1.16
N GLN A 197 7.70 0.46 2.39
CA GLN A 197 8.47 0.04 3.55
C GLN A 197 8.22 -1.42 3.95
N LYS A 198 6.96 -1.84 3.92
CA LYS A 198 6.55 -3.17 4.34
C LYS A 198 6.98 -4.22 3.30
N THR A 199 6.76 -3.92 2.03
CA THR A 199 7.24 -4.74 0.91
C THR A 199 8.76 -4.85 0.90
N ALA A 200 9.50 -3.75 1.06
CA ALA A 200 10.96 -3.80 1.07
C ALA A 200 11.53 -4.63 2.22
N ARG A 201 10.88 -4.62 3.39
CA ARG A 201 11.25 -5.48 4.53
C ARG A 201 10.94 -6.95 4.23
N ALA A 202 9.76 -7.26 3.72
CA ALA A 202 9.40 -8.64 3.33
C ALA A 202 10.36 -9.20 2.27
N LEU A 203 10.76 -8.36 1.31
CA LEU A 203 11.76 -8.72 0.31
C LEU A 203 13.15 -8.96 0.93
N GLU A 204 13.57 -8.13 1.88
CA GLU A 204 14.84 -8.32 2.60
C GLU A 204 14.86 -9.62 3.40
N GLU A 205 13.78 -9.92 4.11
CA GLU A 205 13.61 -11.14 4.90
C GLU A 205 13.62 -12.38 4.00
N ALA A 206 12.89 -12.35 2.87
CA ALA A 206 12.86 -13.42 1.88
C ALA A 206 14.26 -13.69 1.30
N LEU A 207 14.95 -12.64 0.85
CA LEU A 207 16.31 -12.75 0.28
C LEU A 207 17.34 -13.23 1.29
N SER A 208 17.20 -12.85 2.56
CA SER A 208 18.07 -13.31 3.65
C SER A 208 17.82 -14.77 4.03
N ALA A 209 16.58 -15.25 3.84
CA ALA A 209 16.21 -16.66 4.01
C ALA A 209 16.56 -17.53 2.80
N GLY A 210 17.07 -16.95 1.71
CA GLY A 210 17.46 -17.66 0.49
C GLY A 210 16.33 -17.79 -0.55
N SER A 211 15.18 -17.17 -0.32
CA SER A 211 14.12 -17.02 -1.33
C SER A 211 14.46 -15.91 -2.31
N SER A 212 14.08 -16.05 -3.57
CA SER A 212 14.12 -15.01 -4.59
C SER A 212 12.76 -14.38 -4.84
N GLU A 213 11.76 -14.66 -4.00
CA GLU A 213 10.37 -14.25 -4.22
C GLU A 213 9.79 -13.52 -3.02
N ALA A 214 9.05 -12.43 -3.27
CA ALA A 214 8.28 -11.73 -2.24
C ALA A 214 6.97 -11.16 -2.78
N GLU A 215 5.93 -11.10 -1.93
CA GLU A 215 4.63 -10.52 -2.30
C GLU A 215 4.58 -9.02 -1.99
N LEU A 216 3.96 -8.23 -2.87
CA LEU A 216 3.66 -6.82 -2.60
C LEU A 216 2.68 -6.68 -1.44
N SER A 217 3.06 -5.89 -0.44
CA SER A 217 2.11 -5.35 0.52
C SER A 217 1.38 -4.16 -0.09
N VAL A 218 0.10 -4.35 -0.46
CA VAL A 218 -0.74 -3.30 -1.05
C VAL A 218 -1.77 -2.82 -0.01
N ALA A 219 -1.92 -1.50 0.12
CA ALA A 219 -3.01 -0.90 0.88
C ALA A 219 -4.09 -0.37 -0.06
N ALA A 220 -5.35 -0.54 0.34
CA ALA A 220 -6.47 0.06 -0.36
C ALA A 220 -6.71 1.48 0.17
N ILE A 221 -6.77 2.45 -0.72
CA ILE A 221 -7.11 3.84 -0.39
C ILE A 221 -8.61 4.00 -0.62
N LYS A 222 -9.34 4.34 0.44
CA LYS A 222 -10.78 4.59 0.35
C LYS A 222 -10.99 6.00 -0.20
N PRO A 223 -11.96 6.21 -1.11
CA PRO A 223 -12.39 7.55 -1.47
C PRO A 223 -13.01 8.23 -0.23
N GLU A 224 -12.91 9.55 -0.19
CA GLU A 224 -13.52 10.38 0.86
C GLU A 224 -15.03 10.43 0.69
N VAL A 225 -15.49 10.64 -0.56
CA VAL A 225 -16.91 10.57 -0.90
C VAL A 225 -17.21 9.25 -1.60
N THR A 226 -18.14 8.49 -1.04
CA THR A 226 -18.56 7.19 -1.57
C THR A 226 -19.84 7.33 -2.40
N ASP A 227 -20.15 6.31 -3.20
CA ASP A 227 -21.41 6.26 -3.97
C ASP A 227 -22.67 6.43 -3.10
N ASP A 228 -22.58 6.10 -1.79
CA ASP A 228 -23.68 6.26 -0.84
C ASP A 228 -24.08 7.72 -0.64
N ALA A 229 -23.15 8.67 -0.80
CA ALA A 229 -23.44 10.11 -0.71
C ALA A 229 -24.44 10.57 -1.78
N TYR A 230 -24.50 9.85 -2.90
CA TYR A 230 -25.39 10.11 -4.02
C TYR A 230 -26.32 8.92 -4.28
N LYS A 231 -26.63 8.15 -3.23
CA LYS A 231 -27.61 7.04 -3.30
C LYS A 231 -28.96 7.52 -3.85
N GLN A 232 -29.33 8.74 -3.46
CA GLN A 232 -30.54 9.46 -3.82
C GLN A 232 -30.16 10.91 -4.12
N VAL A 233 -30.71 11.49 -5.18
CA VAL A 233 -30.55 12.91 -5.52
C VAL A 233 -31.89 13.41 -6.06
N LEU A 234 -32.33 14.57 -5.58
CA LEU A 234 -33.51 15.25 -6.12
C LEU A 234 -33.06 16.27 -7.17
N LEU A 235 -33.73 16.30 -8.31
CA LEU A 235 -33.49 17.28 -9.37
C LEU A 235 -34.76 18.07 -9.63
N VAL A 236 -34.69 19.40 -9.48
CA VAL A 236 -35.77 20.34 -9.78
C VAL A 236 -35.48 21.04 -11.10
N HIS A 237 -36.37 20.86 -12.06
CA HIS A 237 -36.40 21.60 -13.30
C HIS A 237 -37.45 22.70 -13.22
N ILE A 238 -36.99 23.96 -13.12
CA ILE A 238 -37.87 25.10 -12.81
C ILE A 238 -38.78 25.48 -13.99
N GLY A 239 -38.29 25.50 -15.23
CA GLY A 239 -39.09 25.89 -16.40
C GLY A 239 -40.10 24.81 -16.78
N ASP A 240 -39.65 23.55 -16.77
CA ASP A 240 -40.52 22.40 -17.03
C ASP A 240 -41.48 22.07 -15.89
N ASN A 241 -41.24 22.62 -14.70
CA ASN A 241 -42.05 22.40 -13.50
C ASN A 241 -42.13 20.91 -13.13
N MET A 242 -40.97 20.26 -13.12
CA MET A 242 -40.82 18.84 -12.78
C MET A 242 -39.82 18.64 -11.65
N LEU A 243 -40.11 17.66 -10.79
CA LEU A 243 -39.19 17.13 -9.79
C LEU A 243 -38.88 15.66 -10.12
N TYR A 244 -37.61 15.31 -10.10
CA TYR A 244 -37.14 13.94 -10.33
C TYR A 244 -36.43 13.40 -9.09
N LEU A 245 -36.68 12.15 -8.73
CA LEU A 245 -35.86 11.41 -7.78
C LEU A 245 -34.95 10.44 -8.53
N TYR A 246 -33.65 10.71 -8.45
CA TYR A 246 -32.63 9.74 -8.84
C TYR A 246 -32.40 8.78 -7.69
N GLU A 247 -32.40 7.48 -7.98
CA GLU A 247 -31.89 6.44 -7.10
C GLU A 247 -30.82 5.64 -7.83
N LYS A 248 -29.64 5.54 -7.23
CA LYS A 248 -28.49 4.82 -7.80
C LYS A 248 -28.18 5.23 -9.26
N GLY A 249 -28.29 6.53 -9.52
CA GLY A 249 -28.00 7.14 -10.82
C GLY A 249 -29.09 6.97 -11.88
N LYS A 250 -30.30 6.57 -11.51
CA LYS A 250 -31.44 6.44 -12.43
C LYS A 250 -32.65 7.19 -11.88
N ILE A 251 -33.39 7.85 -12.76
CA ILE A 251 -34.69 8.41 -12.40
C ILE A 251 -35.64 7.26 -12.08
N THR A 252 -36.26 7.31 -10.90
CA THR A 252 -37.22 6.31 -10.43
C THR A 252 -38.62 6.88 -10.28
N HIS A 253 -38.70 8.18 -9.97
CA HIS A 253 -39.95 8.90 -9.78
C HIS A 253 -39.84 10.28 -10.41
N GLU A 254 -40.97 10.76 -10.92
CA GLU A 254 -41.13 12.05 -11.55
C GLU A 254 -42.47 12.63 -11.08
N TRP A 255 -42.45 13.86 -10.60
CA TRP A 255 -43.67 14.54 -10.14
C TRP A 255 -43.80 15.89 -10.82
N PRO A 256 -44.99 16.23 -11.34
CA PRO A 256 -45.27 17.60 -11.72
C PRO A 256 -45.33 18.47 -10.46
N VAL A 257 -44.73 19.66 -10.52
CA VAL A 257 -44.66 20.58 -9.39
C VAL A 257 -45.08 21.99 -9.79
N ALA A 258 -45.26 22.90 -8.83
CA ALA A 258 -45.31 24.33 -9.11
C ALA A 258 -44.06 24.98 -8.53
N THR A 259 -43.29 25.67 -9.36
CA THR A 259 -42.09 26.37 -8.91
C THR A 259 -42.33 27.88 -8.77
N GLY A 260 -41.30 28.61 -8.34
CA GLY A 260 -41.35 30.06 -8.16
C GLY A 260 -41.68 30.82 -9.44
N THR A 261 -42.41 31.93 -9.31
CA THR A 261 -42.58 32.90 -10.39
C THR A 261 -41.25 33.57 -10.74
N ALA A 262 -41.18 34.32 -11.84
CA ALA A 262 -39.97 35.08 -12.19
C ALA A 262 -39.56 36.07 -11.08
N ASP A 263 -40.53 36.72 -10.42
CA ASP A 263 -40.28 37.67 -9.33
C ASP A 263 -39.89 37.00 -8.01
N PHE A 264 -40.22 35.71 -7.85
CA PHE A 264 -39.93 34.91 -6.66
C PHE A 264 -39.39 33.54 -7.07
N MET A 265 -38.29 33.57 -7.82
CA MET A 265 -37.73 32.38 -8.44
C MET A 265 -37.31 31.34 -7.40
N THR A 266 -37.58 30.06 -7.66
CA THR A 266 -36.99 28.96 -6.89
C THR A 266 -35.47 29.04 -7.06
N PRO A 267 -34.67 29.02 -5.98
CA PRO A 267 -33.24 29.22 -6.11
C PRO A 267 -32.60 28.07 -6.88
N THR A 268 -31.56 28.39 -7.66
CA THR A 268 -30.74 27.42 -8.38
C THR A 268 -29.46 27.09 -7.61
N GLY A 269 -28.90 25.91 -7.87
CA GLY A 269 -27.68 25.41 -7.25
C GLY A 269 -27.88 24.11 -6.50
N GLU A 270 -26.90 23.77 -5.66
CA GLU A 270 -26.90 22.59 -4.83
C GLU A 270 -27.40 22.91 -3.41
N PHE A 271 -28.36 22.12 -2.95
CA PHE A 271 -28.93 22.17 -1.61
C PHE A 271 -29.03 20.77 -1.03
N VAL A 272 -29.51 20.65 0.20
CA VAL A 272 -29.79 19.37 0.84
C VAL A 272 -31.14 19.41 1.54
N VAL A 273 -31.78 18.26 1.68
CA VAL A 273 -32.93 18.10 2.57
C VAL A 273 -32.48 18.34 4.01
N GLU A 274 -32.96 19.41 4.63
CA GLU A 274 -32.59 19.81 5.98
C GLU A 274 -33.56 19.25 7.03
N LEU A 275 -34.86 19.27 6.73
CA LEU A 275 -35.89 18.92 7.69
C LEU A 275 -37.14 18.34 7.03
N LEU A 276 -37.64 17.23 7.59
CA LEU A 276 -38.90 16.59 7.22
C LEU A 276 -40.00 16.94 8.23
N ARG A 277 -41.04 17.67 7.82
CA ARG A 277 -42.17 18.10 8.66
C ARG A 277 -43.47 17.36 8.31
N TYR A 278 -43.97 16.58 9.25
CA TYR A 278 -45.31 15.98 9.21
C TYR A 278 -46.37 16.98 9.65
N MET A 279 -47.47 17.13 8.89
CA MET A 279 -48.60 18.02 9.19
C MET A 279 -48.12 19.41 9.67
N PRO A 280 -47.43 20.18 8.81
CA PRO A 280 -46.75 21.40 9.22
C PRO A 280 -47.74 22.54 9.53
N THR A 281 -47.49 23.31 10.59
CA THR A 281 -48.07 24.66 10.71
C THR A 281 -47.41 25.58 9.69
N TRP A 282 -48.22 26.30 8.91
CA TRP A 282 -47.75 27.39 8.07
C TRP A 282 -47.58 28.64 8.93
N VAL A 283 -46.43 29.29 8.84
CA VAL A 283 -46.12 30.55 9.52
C VAL A 283 -45.98 31.61 8.45
N ASN A 284 -46.66 32.74 8.63
CA ASN A 284 -46.67 33.81 7.65
C ASN A 284 -45.26 34.40 7.50
N PRO A 285 -44.64 34.27 6.31
CA PRO A 285 -43.30 34.80 6.09
C PRO A 285 -43.28 36.33 5.93
N HIS A 286 -44.44 36.95 5.69
CA HIS A 286 -44.58 38.38 5.48
C HIS A 286 -45.81 38.93 6.24
N PRO A 287 -45.82 38.90 7.59
CA PRO A 287 -46.96 39.37 8.37
C PRO A 287 -47.17 40.89 8.26
N ASP A 288 -46.09 41.65 8.02
CA ASP A 288 -46.11 43.11 8.03
C ASP A 288 -46.07 43.74 6.62
N SER A 289 -46.05 42.95 5.54
CA SER A 289 -45.94 43.49 4.17
C SER A 289 -46.33 42.49 3.07
N GLY A 290 -46.42 42.97 1.83
CA GLY A 290 -46.56 42.13 0.64
C GLY A 290 -47.85 41.32 0.59
N TRP A 291 -47.75 40.10 0.06
CA TRP A 291 -48.90 39.20 -0.12
C TRP A 291 -49.44 38.62 1.19
N GLY A 292 -48.64 38.62 2.27
CA GLY A 292 -48.98 38.05 3.56
C GLY A 292 -49.74 38.99 4.50
N LEU A 293 -49.84 40.29 4.19
CA LEU A 293 -50.41 41.31 5.08
C LEU A 293 -51.87 41.03 5.49
N SER A 294 -52.65 40.37 4.62
CA SER A 294 -54.05 40.01 4.90
C SER A 294 -54.22 38.62 5.49
N MET A 295 -53.13 37.87 5.68
CA MET A 295 -53.14 36.51 6.20
C MET A 295 -52.84 36.49 7.71
N PRO A 296 -53.37 35.51 8.46
CA PRO A 296 -53.05 35.36 9.88
C PRO A 296 -51.55 35.08 10.08
N GLU A 297 -51.04 35.32 11.28
CA GLU A 297 -49.63 35.06 11.64
C GLU A 297 -49.23 33.58 11.44
N SER A 298 -50.17 32.66 11.67
CA SER A 298 -49.98 31.25 11.36
C SER A 298 -51.31 30.57 11.01
N ILE A 299 -51.22 29.47 10.26
CA ILE A 299 -52.35 28.59 9.92
C ILE A 299 -51.99 27.18 10.41
N PRO A 300 -52.76 26.60 11.34
CA PRO A 300 -52.50 25.26 11.85
C PRO A 300 -52.73 24.19 10.77
N PRO A 301 -52.33 22.94 11.02
CA PRO A 301 -52.58 21.84 10.08
C PRO A 301 -54.08 21.68 9.78
N GLY A 302 -54.43 21.47 8.51
CA GLY A 302 -55.81 21.29 8.06
C GLY A 302 -55.99 21.55 6.55
N PRO A 303 -57.19 21.38 5.99
CA PRO A 303 -57.45 21.46 4.55
C PRO A 303 -57.06 22.80 3.90
N ASN A 304 -57.09 23.89 4.67
CA ASN A 304 -56.78 25.23 4.19
C ASN A 304 -55.31 25.63 4.43
N ASN A 305 -54.48 24.73 4.93
CA ASN A 305 -53.08 25.02 5.20
C ASN A 305 -52.30 25.09 3.88
N PRO A 306 -51.63 26.23 3.56
CA PRO A 306 -50.90 26.39 2.30
C PRO A 306 -49.71 25.42 2.10
N LEU A 307 -49.22 24.78 3.17
CA LEU A 307 -48.15 23.78 3.11
C LEU A 307 -48.68 22.34 2.91
N GLY A 308 -49.99 22.14 2.88
CA GLY A 308 -50.59 20.83 2.70
C GLY A 308 -50.22 19.85 3.84
N LEU A 309 -50.04 18.58 3.48
CA LEU A 309 -49.89 17.48 4.45
C LEU A 309 -48.44 17.20 4.88
N ARG A 310 -47.45 17.62 4.07
CA ARG A 310 -46.01 17.49 4.36
C ARG A 310 -45.26 18.72 3.87
N ALA A 311 -44.17 19.03 4.56
CA ALA A 311 -43.18 19.99 4.07
C ALA A 311 -41.76 19.45 4.31
N ILE A 312 -40.90 19.63 3.31
CA ILE A 312 -39.51 19.17 3.28
C ILE A 312 -38.66 20.42 3.07
N ASN A 313 -38.00 20.90 4.12
CA ASN A 313 -37.17 22.09 4.04
C ASN A 313 -35.85 21.78 3.35
N TRP A 314 -35.40 22.72 2.52
CA TRP A 314 -34.08 22.71 1.94
C TRP A 314 -33.11 23.43 2.88
N SER A 315 -31.81 23.26 2.68
CA SER A 315 -30.78 24.13 3.27
C SER A 315 -30.85 25.58 2.76
N ALA A 316 -31.59 25.84 1.68
CA ALA A 316 -31.94 27.18 1.24
C ALA A 316 -32.96 27.82 2.22
N PRO A 317 -32.70 29.04 2.73
CA PRO A 317 -33.59 29.69 3.68
C PRO A 317 -35.02 29.81 3.17
N ASN A 318 -35.98 29.34 3.96
CA ASN A 318 -37.42 29.41 3.69
C ASN A 318 -37.93 28.67 2.44
N ILE A 319 -37.09 27.86 1.78
CA ILE A 319 -37.49 27.06 0.62
C ILE A 319 -37.81 25.63 1.03
N ARG A 320 -38.89 25.09 0.44
CA ARG A 320 -39.42 23.77 0.79
C ARG A 320 -40.01 23.10 -0.43
N PHE A 321 -39.95 21.77 -0.48
CA PHE A 321 -41.01 20.99 -1.12
C PHE A 321 -42.20 20.92 -0.17
N HIS A 322 -43.42 21.17 -0.63
CA HIS A 322 -44.60 21.05 0.22
C HIS A 322 -45.87 20.72 -0.56
N GLY A 323 -46.85 20.13 0.11
CA GLY A 323 -48.18 19.92 -0.46
C GLY A 323 -48.92 21.24 -0.65
N THR A 324 -50.00 21.28 -1.42
CA THR A 324 -50.79 22.49 -1.59
C THR A 324 -52.28 22.18 -1.74
N PRO A 325 -53.19 23.01 -1.20
CA PRO A 325 -54.61 22.95 -1.56
C PRO A 325 -54.87 23.61 -2.93
N SER A 326 -53.93 24.39 -3.46
CA SER A 326 -54.01 25.05 -4.78
C SER A 326 -53.49 24.14 -5.89
N GLU A 327 -54.13 22.99 -6.08
CA GLU A 327 -53.74 21.96 -7.06
C GLU A 327 -53.65 22.49 -8.50
N TYR A 328 -54.50 23.45 -8.86
CA TYR A 328 -54.46 24.14 -10.16
C TYR A 328 -53.13 24.88 -10.44
N SER A 329 -52.25 25.02 -9.44
CA SER A 329 -50.92 25.61 -9.61
C SER A 329 -49.84 24.67 -10.09
N ILE A 330 -50.06 23.36 -9.97
CA ILE A 330 -49.09 22.36 -10.42
C ILE A 330 -48.94 22.44 -11.95
N GLY A 331 -47.70 22.38 -12.43
CA GLY A 331 -47.32 22.55 -13.84
C GLY A 331 -47.01 24.00 -14.25
N TYR A 332 -47.07 24.95 -13.31
CA TYR A 332 -46.82 26.38 -13.57
C TYR A 332 -45.83 27.00 -12.57
N ASN A 333 -45.15 28.06 -13.02
CA ASN A 333 -44.41 28.98 -12.16
C ASN A 333 -45.41 29.89 -11.43
N ALA A 334 -45.72 29.57 -10.17
CA ALA A 334 -46.85 30.15 -9.43
C ALA A 334 -46.61 30.34 -7.91
N SER A 335 -45.42 29.97 -7.42
CA SER A 335 -45.09 30.07 -6.00
C SER A 335 -44.23 31.30 -5.68
N HIS A 336 -43.99 31.54 -4.39
CA HIS A 336 -43.03 32.53 -3.90
C HIS A 336 -41.65 31.89 -3.60
N GLY A 337 -41.21 30.97 -4.46
CA GLY A 337 -39.90 30.30 -4.40
C GLY A 337 -39.94 28.83 -3.95
N CYS A 338 -40.92 28.44 -3.13
CA CYS A 338 -41.09 27.03 -2.74
C CYS A 338 -41.52 26.14 -3.93
N VAL A 339 -41.32 24.83 -3.80
CA VAL A 339 -41.78 23.85 -4.79
C VAL A 339 -43.07 23.20 -4.25
N ARG A 340 -44.20 23.50 -4.87
CA ARG A 340 -45.50 22.94 -4.50
C ARG A 340 -45.71 21.61 -5.21
N MET A 341 -46.31 20.65 -4.52
CA MET A 341 -46.64 19.32 -5.02
C MET A 341 -48.09 18.99 -4.70
N PHE A 342 -48.67 18.01 -5.40
CA PHE A 342 -49.89 17.37 -4.93
C PHE A 342 -49.67 16.77 -3.53
N ASN A 343 -50.72 16.69 -2.72
CA ASN A 343 -50.58 16.22 -1.33
C ASN A 343 -50.15 14.75 -1.27
N GLU A 344 -50.62 13.95 -2.21
CA GLU A 344 -50.26 12.55 -2.39
C GLU A 344 -48.77 12.42 -2.74
N ASP A 345 -48.31 13.20 -3.71
CA ASP A 345 -46.92 13.18 -4.19
C ASP A 345 -45.93 13.62 -3.11
N VAL A 346 -46.25 14.66 -2.33
CA VAL A 346 -45.36 15.10 -1.24
C VAL A 346 -45.36 14.08 -0.08
N ILE A 347 -46.43 13.33 0.12
CA ILE A 347 -46.45 12.24 1.11
C ILE A 347 -45.54 11.12 0.64
N GLU A 348 -45.64 10.72 -0.63
CA GLU A 348 -44.77 9.73 -1.23
C GLU A 348 -43.30 10.14 -1.13
N LEU A 349 -42.96 11.36 -1.59
CA LEU A 349 -41.60 11.88 -1.51
C LEU A 349 -41.09 11.91 -0.06
N TYR A 350 -41.92 12.34 0.89
CA TYR A 350 -41.57 12.40 2.31
C TYR A 350 -41.21 11.02 2.89
N ASP A 351 -41.91 9.97 2.47
CA ASP A 351 -41.70 8.61 2.95
C ASP A 351 -40.51 7.92 2.23
N LEU A 352 -40.09 8.42 1.06
CA LEU A 352 -39.00 7.86 0.26
C LEU A 352 -37.59 8.39 0.60
N ILE A 353 -37.49 9.60 1.17
CA ILE A 353 -36.20 10.29 1.34
C ILE A 353 -35.85 10.54 2.81
N ASP A 354 -34.55 10.63 3.08
CA ASP A 354 -34.00 10.99 4.38
C ASP A 354 -33.50 12.45 4.40
N VAL A 355 -33.32 12.99 5.61
CA VAL A 355 -32.51 14.21 5.81
C VAL A 355 -31.09 13.98 5.26
N GLY A 356 -30.57 14.98 4.55
CA GLY A 356 -29.25 14.96 3.92
C GLY A 356 -29.25 14.57 2.44
N VAL A 357 -30.38 14.16 1.86
CA VAL A 357 -30.48 13.92 0.41
C VAL A 357 -30.14 15.21 -0.36
N PRO A 358 -29.18 15.17 -1.31
CA PRO A 358 -28.86 16.31 -2.16
C PRO A 358 -30.04 16.73 -3.04
N ILE A 359 -30.15 18.04 -3.25
CA ILE A 359 -31.15 18.68 -4.09
C ILE A 359 -30.40 19.54 -5.11
N ILE A 360 -30.62 19.28 -6.39
CA ILE A 360 -30.09 20.08 -7.49
C ILE A 360 -31.26 20.85 -8.09
N SER A 361 -31.12 22.16 -8.22
CA SER A 361 -32.18 23.02 -8.77
C SER A 361 -31.61 23.84 -9.91
N VAL A 362 -32.21 23.71 -11.10
CA VAL A 362 -31.75 24.36 -12.33
C VAL A 362 -32.91 24.93 -13.12
N VAL A 363 -32.63 25.95 -13.93
CA VAL A 363 -33.58 26.45 -14.92
C VAL A 363 -33.42 25.63 -16.19
N HIS A 364 -34.31 24.66 -16.36
CA HIS A 364 -34.43 23.87 -17.59
C HIS A 364 -35.78 24.16 -18.24
N GLY A 365 -35.77 24.51 -19.52
CA GLY A 365 -36.96 24.95 -20.28
C GLY A 365 -37.39 26.39 -19.99
N ASP A 366 -38.36 26.88 -20.78
CA ASP A 366 -38.96 28.21 -20.60
C ASP A 366 -39.89 28.23 -19.39
N LEU A 367 -39.93 29.35 -18.67
CA LEU A 367 -40.89 29.55 -17.57
C LEU A 367 -42.32 29.55 -18.10
N ARG A 368 -43.22 28.88 -17.36
CA ARG A 368 -44.65 28.74 -17.63
C ARG A 368 -45.46 29.45 -16.53
N PRO A 369 -45.50 30.80 -16.52
CA PRO A 369 -46.25 31.52 -15.50
C PRO A 369 -47.75 31.26 -15.61
N MET A 370 -48.40 31.08 -14.46
CA MET A 370 -49.84 30.89 -14.43
C MET A 370 -50.57 32.14 -14.95
N GLY A 371 -51.47 31.96 -15.92
CA GLY A 371 -52.29 33.04 -16.47
C GLY A 371 -51.66 33.83 -17.62
N SER A 372 -50.46 33.46 -18.10
CA SER A 372 -49.97 33.99 -19.38
C SER A 372 -50.70 33.30 -20.53
N SER A 373 -51.59 34.02 -21.20
CA SER A 373 -52.07 33.62 -22.53
C SER A 373 -50.95 33.85 -23.55
N SER A 374 -50.02 32.90 -23.72
CA SER A 374 -49.23 32.85 -24.95
C SER A 374 -50.02 32.06 -25.99
N SER A 375 -50.36 32.75 -27.07
CA SER A 375 -51.03 32.30 -28.29
C SER A 375 -50.76 30.85 -28.70
N THR A 376 -51.85 30.16 -29.03
CA THR A 376 -52.04 29.08 -30.03
C THR A 376 -50.79 28.30 -30.48
N PRO A 377 -50.74 26.97 -30.31
CA PRO A 377 -49.80 26.17 -31.07
C PRO A 377 -50.17 26.27 -32.57
N GLU A 378 -49.26 26.78 -33.40
CA GLU A 378 -49.36 26.54 -34.84
C GLU A 378 -49.36 25.01 -35.06
N PRO A 379 -50.34 24.46 -35.80
CA PRO A 379 -50.26 23.07 -36.20
C PRO A 379 -49.08 22.92 -37.14
N SER A 380 -48.17 22.01 -36.80
CA SER A 380 -47.08 21.57 -37.67
C SER A 380 -47.66 21.19 -39.03
N ALA A 381 -47.28 21.92 -40.07
CA ALA A 381 -47.60 21.57 -41.45
C ALA A 381 -46.94 20.23 -41.77
N GLU A 382 -47.76 19.19 -41.81
CA GLU A 382 -47.46 17.94 -42.49
C GLU A 382 -47.17 18.22 -43.97
N ASN A 383 -46.03 17.71 -44.41
CA ASN A 383 -45.69 17.26 -45.76
C ASN A 383 -46.72 17.54 -46.86
N SER A 384 -46.34 18.39 -47.82
CA SER A 384 -46.89 18.38 -49.17
C SER A 384 -45.82 18.82 -50.17
N ALA A 385 -45.53 17.95 -51.14
CA ALA A 385 -44.71 18.13 -52.35
C ALA A 385 -43.18 18.26 -52.14
N GLU A 386 -42.30 17.60 -52.88
CA GLU A 386 -42.37 16.80 -54.11
C GLU A 386 -41.15 15.86 -54.16
#